data_AF-A0A177KWH2-F1
#
_entry.id   AF-A0A177KWH2-F1
#
_cell.length_a   1.000
_cell.length_b   1.000
_cell.length_c   1.000
_cell.angle_alpha   90.00
_cell.angle_beta   90.00
_cell.angle_gamma   90.00
#
_symmetry.space_group_name_H-M   'P 1'
#
loop_
_entity.id
_entity.type
_entity.pdbx_description
1 polymer ?
#
loop_
_entity_poly.entity_id
_entity_poly.type
_entity_poly.pdbx_seq_one_letter_code
_entity_poly.pdbx_strand_id
1 'polypeptide(L)'
;MNISPQFNHGAHEIFDVHEVLSCTIGALDKYTVLRSKVKDQELLDILDRQYQFMHQTYNTIVDCFQSGQDPAVPTKTYMMKENNTFKFGLTPTQPKKPIQSESEINDEIISGWMLGTAKSLATVKTGAAMETTNPVVRRVLADSIPNCIEMAYEISIYQNKNGYYQVPQLPITDMQAIMQSYAPASAAVAAR
;
A
#
# COMPACT_ATOMS: atom_id res chain seq x y z
N MET A 1 -12.17 -14.95 32.83
CA MET A 1 -10.84 -15.61 32.84
C MET A 1 -9.83 -14.58 32.35
N ASN A 2 -8.71 -14.39 33.05
CA ASN A 2 -7.61 -13.58 32.52
C ASN A 2 -6.83 -14.45 31.52
N ILE A 3 -6.99 -14.16 30.23
CA ILE A 3 -6.24 -14.78 29.15
C ILE A 3 -4.90 -14.02 29.04
N SER A 4 -3.78 -14.73 28.93
CA SER A 4 -2.49 -14.05 28.72
C SER A 4 -2.50 -13.34 27.36
N PRO A 5 -1.82 -12.19 27.20
CA PRO A 5 -1.84 -11.42 25.95
C PRO A 5 -1.48 -12.24 24.70
N GLN A 6 -0.52 -13.16 24.79
CA GLN A 6 -0.14 -14.10 23.73
C GLN A 6 -1.29 -15.00 23.22
N PHE A 7 -2.30 -15.27 24.04
CA PHE A 7 -3.45 -16.11 23.67
C PHE A 7 -4.74 -15.30 23.57
N ASN A 8 -4.66 -13.97 23.65
CA ASN A 8 -5.79 -13.06 23.50
C ASN A 8 -6.07 -12.81 22.02
N HIS A 9 -6.37 -13.89 21.27
CA HIS A 9 -6.69 -13.86 19.85
C HIS A 9 -7.95 -14.67 19.59
N GLY A 10 -8.90 -14.10 18.86
CA GLY A 10 -10.04 -14.83 18.29
C GLY A 10 -9.59 -15.70 17.11
N ALA A 11 -10.33 -16.78 16.84
CA ALA A 11 -10.03 -17.66 15.70
C ALA A 11 -10.02 -16.90 14.35
N HIS A 12 -10.94 -15.95 14.17
CA HIS A 12 -11.00 -15.08 12.98
C HIS A 12 -9.70 -14.29 12.79
N GLU A 13 -9.22 -13.62 13.86
CA GLU A 13 -7.96 -12.88 13.85
C GLU A 13 -6.77 -13.76 13.48
N ILE A 14 -6.69 -14.99 13.99
CA ILE A 14 -5.60 -15.91 13.64
C ILE A 14 -5.54 -16.13 12.12
N PHE A 15 -6.70 -16.33 11.47
CA PHE A 15 -6.76 -16.51 10.03
C PHE A 15 -6.46 -15.20 9.27
N ASP A 16 -7.04 -14.08 9.68
CA ASP A 16 -6.80 -12.79 9.03
C ASP A 16 -5.32 -12.38 9.08
N VAL A 17 -4.68 -12.50 10.25
CA VAL A 17 -3.26 -12.14 10.39
C VAL A 17 -2.36 -13.14 9.66
N HIS A 18 -2.74 -14.42 9.61
CA HIS A 18 -2.07 -15.41 8.77
C HIS A 18 -2.11 -15.02 7.28
N GLU A 19 -3.25 -14.57 6.78
CA GLU A 19 -3.40 -14.08 5.41
C GLU A 19 -2.59 -12.80 5.16
N VAL A 20 -2.61 -11.84 6.09
CA VAL A 20 -1.78 -10.62 6.00
C VAL A 20 -0.29 -10.97 5.91
N LEU A 21 0.20 -11.86 6.78
CA LEU A 21 1.60 -12.27 6.79
C LEU A 21 1.97 -13.02 5.50
N SER A 22 1.10 -13.93 5.04
CA SER A 22 1.30 -14.67 3.79
C SER A 22 1.31 -13.77 2.56
N CYS A 23 0.40 -12.80 2.49
CA CYS A 23 0.40 -11.77 1.44
C CYS A 23 1.67 -10.91 1.48
N THR A 24 2.17 -10.58 2.68
CA THR A 24 3.40 -9.78 2.85
C THR A 24 4.63 -10.56 2.40
N ILE A 25 4.72 -11.86 2.68
CA ILE A 25 5.76 -12.74 2.15
C ILE A 25 5.70 -12.76 0.62
N GLY A 26 4.51 -13.00 0.05
CA GLY A 26 4.34 -13.00 -1.41
C GLY A 26 4.71 -11.67 -2.08
N ALA A 27 4.53 -10.54 -1.38
CA ALA A 27 4.98 -9.24 -1.83
C ALA A 27 6.52 -9.13 -1.84
N LEU A 28 7.18 -9.52 -0.75
CA LEU A 28 8.64 -9.50 -0.61
C LEU A 28 9.32 -10.44 -1.62
N ASP A 29 8.81 -11.65 -1.79
CA ASP A 29 9.32 -12.63 -2.75
C ASP A 29 9.18 -12.09 -4.19
N LYS A 30 8.02 -11.51 -4.51
CA LYS A 30 7.81 -10.86 -5.81
C LYS A 30 8.83 -9.74 -6.03
N TYR A 31 9.05 -8.86 -5.06
CA TYR A 31 10.04 -7.78 -5.19
C TYR A 31 11.45 -8.34 -5.41
N THR A 32 11.82 -9.41 -4.71
CA THR A 32 13.11 -10.10 -4.87
C THR A 32 13.30 -10.61 -6.30
N VAL A 33 12.28 -11.27 -6.87
CA VAL A 33 12.33 -11.80 -8.25
C VAL A 33 12.35 -10.68 -9.29
N LEU A 34 11.60 -9.61 -9.07
CA LEU A 34 11.50 -8.50 -10.01
C LEU A 34 12.73 -7.60 -10.02
N ARG A 35 13.44 -7.48 -8.89
CA ARG A 35 14.57 -6.56 -8.73
C ARG A 35 15.62 -6.66 -9.85
N SER A 36 16.01 -7.86 -10.25
CA SER A 36 17.04 -8.05 -11.30
C SER A 36 16.54 -7.74 -12.71
N LYS A 37 15.23 -7.51 -12.88
CA LYS A 37 14.59 -7.20 -14.16
C LYS A 37 14.28 -5.71 -14.34
N VAL A 38 14.39 -4.92 -13.27
CA VAL A 38 14.22 -3.46 -13.32
C VAL A 38 15.40 -2.83 -14.06
N LYS A 39 15.11 -1.96 -15.04
CA LYS A 39 16.14 -1.25 -15.80
C LYS A 39 16.22 0.21 -15.39
N ASP A 40 15.07 0.82 -15.12
CA ASP A 40 14.99 2.20 -14.66
C ASP A 40 15.48 2.35 -13.20
N GLN A 41 16.42 3.26 -12.97
CA GLN A 41 17.09 3.41 -11.67
C GLN A 41 16.18 4.01 -10.60
N GLU A 42 15.21 4.84 -11.00
CA GLU A 42 14.25 5.42 -10.07
C GLU A 42 13.28 4.36 -9.58
N LEU A 43 12.75 3.51 -10.48
CA LEU A 43 11.94 2.36 -10.07
C LEU A 43 12.72 1.39 -9.18
N LEU A 44 14.01 1.18 -9.44
CA LEU A 44 14.85 0.32 -8.60
C LEU A 44 15.03 0.90 -7.19
N ASP A 45 15.23 2.21 -7.05
CA ASP A 45 15.28 2.88 -5.73
C ASP A 45 13.95 2.76 -4.98
N ILE A 46 12.82 2.96 -5.67
CA ILE A 46 11.48 2.77 -5.09
C ILE A 46 11.33 1.33 -4.60
N LEU A 47 11.65 0.34 -5.46
CA LEU A 47 11.56 -1.08 -5.13
C LEU A 47 12.39 -1.41 -3.88
N ASP A 48 13.65 -0.99 -3.84
CA ASP A 48 14.55 -1.31 -2.73
C ASP A 48 14.07 -0.68 -1.41
N ARG A 49 13.63 0.58 -1.41
CA ARG A 49 13.11 1.22 -0.20
C ARG A 49 11.81 0.59 0.29
N GLN A 50 10.88 0.32 -0.62
CA GLN A 50 9.62 -0.33 -0.27
C GLN A 50 9.85 -1.74 0.26
N TYR A 51 10.76 -2.51 -0.35
CA TYR A 51 11.15 -3.84 0.12
C TYR A 51 11.65 -3.79 1.57
N GLN A 52 12.63 -2.92 1.85
CA GLN A 52 13.21 -2.81 3.20
C GLN A 52 12.15 -2.40 4.24
N PHE A 53 11.26 -1.48 3.87
CA PHE A 53 10.20 -1.03 4.77
C PHE A 53 9.16 -2.13 5.01
N MET A 54 8.73 -2.84 3.95
CA MET A 54 7.81 -3.99 4.06
C MET A 54 8.42 -5.09 4.92
N HIS A 55 9.71 -5.38 4.76
CA HIS A 55 10.42 -6.37 5.55
C HIS A 55 10.47 -6.00 7.04
N GLN A 56 10.77 -4.74 7.37
CA GLN A 56 10.70 -4.29 8.77
C GLN A 56 9.27 -4.41 9.32
N THR A 57 8.26 -4.00 8.54
CA THR A 57 6.85 -4.08 8.93
C THR A 57 6.41 -5.53 9.17
N TYR A 58 6.84 -6.47 8.32
CA TYR A 58 6.60 -7.89 8.49
C TYR A 58 7.11 -8.38 9.85
N ASN A 59 8.37 -8.07 10.19
CA ASN A 59 8.96 -8.46 11.47
C ASN A 59 8.21 -7.86 12.66
N THR A 60 7.81 -6.58 12.57
CA THR A 60 6.99 -5.92 13.60
C THR A 60 5.64 -6.63 13.80
N ILE A 61 4.96 -7.04 12.73
CA ILE A 61 3.67 -7.76 12.83
C ILE A 61 3.89 -9.17 13.42
N VAL A 62 4.94 -9.89 13.00
CA VAL A 62 5.27 -11.21 13.56
C VAL A 62 5.50 -11.12 15.07
N ASP A 63 6.30 -10.16 15.52
CA ASP A 63 6.62 -9.97 16.94
C ASP A 63 5.36 -9.71 17.78
N CYS A 64 4.53 -8.74 17.39
CA CYS A 64 3.31 -8.43 18.15
C CYS A 64 2.26 -9.54 18.05
N PHE A 65 2.18 -10.26 16.92
CA PHE A 65 1.23 -11.37 16.76
C PHE A 65 1.60 -12.58 17.62
N GLN A 66 2.90 -12.88 17.76
CA GLN A 66 3.36 -14.01 18.59
C GLN A 66 3.33 -13.70 20.09
N SER A 67 3.61 -12.46 20.47
CA SER A 67 3.67 -12.04 21.88
C SER A 67 2.32 -11.55 22.42
N GLY A 68 1.45 -11.04 21.55
CA GLY A 68 0.24 -10.30 21.92
C GLY A 68 0.53 -8.97 22.64
N GLN A 69 1.76 -8.45 22.54
CA GLN A 69 2.27 -7.26 23.22
C GLN A 69 2.78 -6.22 22.22
N ASP A 70 3.12 -5.03 22.72
CA ASP A 70 3.75 -4.00 21.91
C ASP A 70 5.04 -4.53 21.26
N PRO A 71 5.23 -4.32 19.95
CA PRO A 71 6.41 -4.82 19.26
C PRO A 71 7.67 -4.09 19.73
N ALA A 72 8.80 -4.79 19.77
CA ALA A 72 10.10 -4.20 20.13
C ALA A 72 10.53 -3.09 19.17
N VAL A 73 10.13 -3.20 17.89
CA VAL A 73 10.31 -2.16 16.88
C VAL A 73 8.94 -1.58 16.53
N PRO A 74 8.66 -0.31 16.88
CA PRO A 74 7.38 0.31 16.58
C PRO A 74 7.18 0.50 15.07
N THR A 75 5.92 0.67 14.68
CA THR A 75 5.57 1.07 13.32
C THR A 75 6.24 2.41 12.97
N LYS A 76 6.63 2.54 11.70
CA LYS A 76 7.24 3.76 11.16
C LYS A 76 6.33 4.37 10.11
N THR A 77 6.63 5.59 9.69
CA THR A 77 6.02 6.22 8.52
C THR A 77 6.91 5.99 7.31
N TYR A 78 6.33 5.49 6.23
CA TYR A 78 7.00 5.40 4.94
C TYR A 78 7.07 6.79 4.32
N MET A 79 8.29 7.27 4.06
CA MET A 79 8.54 8.57 3.45
C MET A 79 8.92 8.35 1.99
N MET A 80 7.97 8.60 1.07
CA MET A 80 8.25 8.54 -0.36
C MET A 80 9.18 9.66 -0.81
N LYS A 81 9.88 9.46 -1.94
CA LYS A 81 10.79 10.46 -2.53
C LYS A 81 10.18 11.22 -3.72
N GLU A 82 9.13 10.68 -4.33
CA GLU A 82 8.44 11.33 -5.45
C GLU A 82 7.82 12.67 -5.02
N ASN A 83 7.66 13.58 -5.97
CA ASN A 83 6.90 14.81 -5.73
C ASN A 83 5.39 14.53 -5.81
N ASN A 84 4.58 15.23 -5.03
CA ASN A 84 3.12 15.03 -5.00
C ASN A 84 2.40 15.56 -6.26
N THR A 85 2.96 15.35 -7.46
CA THR A 85 2.46 15.94 -8.71
C THR A 85 2.04 14.88 -9.72
N PHE A 86 0.95 15.18 -10.43
CA PHE A 86 0.47 14.38 -11.55
C PHE A 86 0.43 15.24 -12.82
N LYS A 87 0.82 14.62 -13.93
CA LYS A 87 0.54 15.08 -15.28
C LYS A 87 -0.85 14.62 -15.67
N PHE A 88 -1.73 15.58 -15.96
CA PHE A 88 -3.09 15.31 -16.41
C PHE A 88 -3.17 15.25 -17.93
N GLY A 89 -4.12 14.46 -18.44
CA GLY A 89 -4.41 14.31 -19.85
C GLY A 89 -4.25 12.87 -20.35
N LEU A 90 -4.65 12.68 -21.60
CA LEU A 90 -4.49 11.43 -22.32
C LEU A 90 -3.56 11.61 -23.52
N THR A 91 -2.70 10.63 -23.75
CA THR A 91 -1.93 10.46 -24.99
C THR A 91 -2.35 9.13 -25.61
N PRO A 92 -2.72 9.08 -26.91
CA PRO A 92 -3.06 7.83 -27.57
C PRO A 92 -1.95 6.78 -27.40
N THR A 93 -2.31 5.59 -26.94
CA THR A 93 -1.40 4.45 -26.77
C THR A 93 -1.98 3.22 -27.44
N GLN A 94 -1.13 2.24 -27.75
CA GLN A 94 -1.59 0.95 -28.21
C GLN A 94 -2.34 0.22 -27.09
N PRO A 95 -3.38 -0.58 -27.39
CA PRO A 95 -4.06 -1.37 -26.38
C PRO A 95 -3.10 -2.27 -25.59
N LYS A 96 -3.22 -2.26 -24.26
CA LYS A 96 -2.44 -3.14 -23.38
C LYS A 96 -2.95 -4.58 -23.49
N LYS A 97 -2.05 -5.55 -23.47
CA LYS A 97 -2.34 -7.00 -23.53
C LYS A 97 -1.46 -7.76 -22.53
N PRO A 98 -1.85 -8.97 -22.09
CA PRO A 98 -0.98 -9.81 -21.28
C PRO A 98 0.30 -10.21 -22.03
N ILE A 99 1.42 -10.26 -21.32
CA ILE A 99 2.68 -10.82 -21.83
C ILE A 99 2.50 -12.29 -22.20
N GLN A 100 3.20 -12.74 -23.24
CA GLN A 100 3.26 -14.15 -23.66
C GLN A 100 4.57 -14.82 -23.23
N SER A 101 5.60 -14.02 -22.88
CA SER A 101 6.93 -14.49 -22.51
C SER A 101 7.61 -13.55 -21.51
N GLU A 102 8.59 -14.06 -20.75
CA GLU A 102 9.35 -13.24 -19.80
C GLU A 102 10.16 -12.12 -20.48
N SER A 103 10.54 -12.27 -21.75
CA SER A 103 11.26 -11.22 -22.49
C SER A 103 10.46 -9.94 -22.69
N GLU A 104 9.14 -9.99 -22.53
CA GLU A 104 8.26 -8.81 -22.61
C GLU A 104 8.22 -8.01 -21.31
N ILE A 105 8.77 -8.54 -20.21
CA ILE A 105 8.80 -7.83 -18.92
C ILE A 105 9.65 -6.57 -19.04
N ASN A 106 9.07 -5.44 -18.62
CA ASN A 106 9.68 -4.12 -18.61
C ASN A 106 9.23 -3.33 -17.36
N ASP A 107 9.75 -2.12 -17.20
CA ASP A 107 9.48 -1.28 -16.01
C ASP A 107 8.01 -0.85 -15.87
N GLU A 108 7.26 -0.72 -16.97
CA GLU A 108 5.81 -0.48 -16.94
C GLU A 108 5.07 -1.64 -16.27
N ILE A 109 5.38 -2.87 -16.70
CA ILE A 109 4.76 -4.09 -16.16
C ILE A 109 5.18 -4.29 -14.70
N ILE A 110 6.48 -4.14 -14.40
CA ILE A 110 7.01 -4.29 -13.04
C ILE A 110 6.36 -3.29 -12.08
N SER A 111 6.34 -2.00 -12.45
CA SER A 111 5.68 -0.97 -11.63
C SER A 111 4.19 -1.25 -11.47
N GLY A 112 3.52 -1.83 -12.48
CA GLY A 112 2.12 -2.26 -12.38
C GLY A 112 1.93 -3.38 -11.36
N TRP A 113 2.82 -4.36 -11.32
CA TRP A 113 2.81 -5.42 -10.32
C TRP A 113 3.12 -4.90 -8.91
N MET A 114 4.07 -3.97 -8.79
CA MET A 114 4.39 -3.31 -7.52
C MET A 114 3.18 -2.52 -6.98
N LEU A 115 2.52 -1.74 -7.85
CA LEU A 115 1.32 -0.97 -7.50
C LEU A 115 0.18 -1.89 -7.03
N GLY A 116 -0.06 -2.99 -7.76
CA GLY A 116 -1.05 -3.99 -7.39
C GLY A 116 -0.75 -4.61 -6.03
N THR A 117 0.51 -4.97 -5.77
CA THR A 117 0.94 -5.50 -4.47
C THR A 117 0.71 -4.51 -3.32
N ALA A 118 1.08 -3.24 -3.45
CA ALA A 118 0.88 -2.24 -2.40
C ALA A 118 -0.61 -2.03 -2.09
N LYS A 119 -1.47 -1.98 -3.13
CA LYS A 119 -2.94 -1.92 -2.98
C LYS A 119 -3.49 -3.15 -2.26
N SER A 120 -3.09 -4.35 -2.67
CA SER A 120 -3.54 -5.59 -2.03
C SER A 120 -3.16 -5.64 -0.55
N LEU A 121 -1.94 -5.21 -0.21
CA LEU A 121 -1.49 -5.15 1.19
C LEU A 121 -2.32 -4.14 2.00
N ALA A 122 -2.64 -2.97 1.45
CA ALA A 122 -3.51 -2.01 2.11
C ALA A 122 -4.91 -2.61 2.38
N THR A 123 -5.49 -3.29 1.39
CA THR A 123 -6.82 -3.90 1.50
C THR A 123 -6.86 -5.03 2.53
N VAL A 124 -5.96 -6.02 2.44
CA VAL A 124 -5.97 -7.17 3.36
C VAL A 124 -5.72 -6.73 4.81
N LYS A 125 -4.81 -5.78 5.04
CA LYS A 125 -4.56 -5.21 6.37
C LYS A 125 -5.75 -4.42 6.89
N THR A 126 -6.46 -3.69 6.02
CA THR A 126 -7.69 -2.99 6.40
C THR A 126 -8.75 -3.98 6.85
N GLY A 127 -8.98 -5.06 6.08
CA GLY A 127 -9.90 -6.14 6.44
C GLY A 127 -9.59 -6.70 7.82
N ALA A 128 -8.36 -7.19 8.00
CA ALA A 128 -7.90 -7.76 9.26
C ALA A 128 -8.03 -6.78 10.44
N ALA A 129 -7.61 -5.52 10.28
CA ALA A 129 -7.59 -4.52 11.36
C ALA A 129 -8.99 -4.14 11.87
N MET A 130 -10.06 -4.37 11.10
CA MET A 130 -11.42 -4.07 11.54
C MET A 130 -11.94 -5.07 12.57
N GLU A 131 -11.47 -6.33 12.52
CA GLU A 131 -12.02 -7.44 13.32
C GLU A 131 -10.95 -8.18 14.16
N THR A 132 -9.69 -7.74 14.10
CA THR A 132 -8.61 -8.19 14.99
C THR A 132 -8.97 -7.88 16.45
N THR A 133 -9.02 -8.91 17.28
CA THR A 133 -9.48 -8.84 18.68
C THR A 133 -8.37 -8.43 19.64
N ASN A 134 -7.12 -8.80 19.37
CA ASN A 134 -5.98 -8.31 20.15
C ASN A 134 -5.77 -6.81 19.85
N PRO A 135 -5.89 -5.91 20.86
CA PRO A 135 -5.83 -4.48 20.62
C PRO A 135 -4.47 -4.00 20.10
N VAL A 136 -3.38 -4.68 20.46
CA VAL A 136 -2.04 -4.32 20.00
C VAL A 136 -1.83 -4.72 18.55
N VAL A 137 -2.12 -5.98 18.20
CA VAL A 137 -2.03 -6.45 16.81
C VAL A 137 -2.91 -5.59 15.91
N ARG A 138 -4.14 -5.29 16.36
CA ARG A 138 -5.08 -4.43 15.65
C ARG A 138 -4.46 -3.07 15.36
N ARG A 139 -3.80 -2.47 16.36
CA ARG A 139 -3.15 -1.16 16.23
C ARG A 139 -1.98 -1.19 15.26
N VAL A 140 -1.10 -2.18 15.37
CA VAL A 140 0.04 -2.36 14.46
C VAL A 140 -0.42 -2.53 13.02
N LEU A 141 -1.46 -3.34 12.77
CA LEU A 141 -2.05 -3.47 11.44
C LEU A 141 -2.57 -2.12 10.94
N ALA A 142 -3.41 -1.46 11.74
CA ALA A 142 -4.02 -0.18 11.38
C ALA A 142 -2.98 0.91 11.07
N ASP A 143 -1.96 1.05 11.91
CA ASP A 143 -0.90 2.05 11.75
C ASP A 143 0.00 1.73 10.54
N SER A 144 -0.01 0.50 10.04
CA SER A 144 0.73 0.11 8.83
C SER A 144 -0.03 0.36 7.52
N ILE A 145 -1.34 0.61 7.55
CA ILE A 145 -2.17 0.83 6.36
C ILE A 145 -1.77 2.11 5.61
N PRO A 146 -1.59 3.29 6.26
CA PRO A 146 -1.17 4.51 5.57
C PRO A 146 0.13 4.33 4.79
N ASN A 147 1.06 3.51 5.30
CA ASN A 147 2.32 3.24 4.61
C ASN A 147 2.11 2.50 3.29
N CYS A 148 1.19 1.52 3.24
CA CYS A 148 0.85 0.85 1.99
C CYS A 148 0.20 1.83 0.99
N ILE A 149 -0.57 2.79 1.49
CA ILE A 149 -1.18 3.85 0.66
C ILE A 149 -0.10 4.76 0.07
N GLU A 150 0.85 5.23 0.89
CA GLU A 150 1.99 6.05 0.43
C GLU A 150 2.84 5.31 -0.60
N MET A 151 3.12 4.02 -0.39
CA MET A 151 3.84 3.19 -1.36
C MET A 151 3.11 3.08 -2.70
N ALA A 152 1.80 2.84 -2.67
CA ALA A 152 0.98 2.80 -3.88
C ALA A 152 0.92 4.17 -4.57
N TYR A 153 0.84 5.25 -3.80
CA TYR A 153 0.81 6.61 -4.31
C TYR A 153 2.11 6.99 -5.01
N GLU A 154 3.26 6.71 -4.40
CA GLU A 154 4.59 6.90 -4.98
C GLU A 154 4.73 6.18 -6.34
N ILE A 155 4.33 4.90 -6.40
CA ILE A 155 4.37 4.13 -7.66
C ILE A 155 3.43 4.74 -8.71
N SER A 156 2.26 5.24 -8.31
CA SER A 156 1.32 5.86 -9.25
C SER A 156 1.86 7.17 -9.84
N ILE A 157 2.60 7.96 -9.07
CA ILE A 157 3.31 9.16 -9.55
C ILE A 157 4.42 8.76 -10.52
N TYR A 158 5.23 7.76 -10.14
CA TYR A 158 6.28 7.21 -11.02
C TYR A 158 5.70 6.78 -12.37
N GLN A 159 4.61 6.00 -12.35
CA GLN A 159 3.94 5.54 -13.56
C GLN A 159 3.36 6.70 -14.37
N ASN A 160 2.79 7.71 -13.71
CA ASN A 160 2.25 8.87 -14.38
C ASN A 160 3.33 9.72 -15.06
N LYS A 161 4.45 9.94 -14.37
CA LYS A 161 5.62 10.66 -14.90
C LYS A 161 6.16 10.02 -16.19
N ASN A 162 6.16 8.68 -16.24
CA ASN A 162 6.62 7.86 -17.36
C ASN A 162 5.53 7.57 -18.43
N GLY A 163 4.31 8.07 -18.25
CA GLY A 163 3.21 7.90 -19.21
C GLY A 163 2.51 6.52 -19.16
N TYR A 164 2.87 5.66 -18.22
CA TYR A 164 2.25 4.34 -18.00
C TYR A 164 0.86 4.45 -17.37
N TYR A 165 0.63 5.49 -16.56
CA TYR A 165 -0.63 5.78 -15.87
C TYR A 165 -1.14 7.18 -16.26
N GLN A 166 -2.15 7.22 -17.13
CA GLN A 166 -2.70 8.49 -17.62
C GLN A 166 -3.92 8.90 -16.79
N VAL A 167 -4.00 10.19 -16.44
CA VAL A 167 -5.04 10.73 -15.57
C VAL A 167 -5.82 11.81 -16.33
N PRO A 168 -6.95 11.47 -16.98
CA PRO A 168 -7.80 12.48 -17.60
C PRO A 168 -8.47 13.36 -16.54
N GLN A 169 -8.81 14.59 -16.92
CA GLN A 169 -9.64 15.48 -16.12
C GLN A 169 -11.01 15.64 -16.77
N LEU A 170 -12.02 15.88 -15.94
CA LEU A 170 -13.33 16.33 -16.41
C LEU A 170 -13.25 17.78 -16.92
N PRO A 171 -14.22 18.25 -17.72
CA PRO A 171 -14.38 19.68 -18.00
C PRO A 171 -14.44 20.49 -16.70
N ILE A 172 -13.83 21.68 -16.69
CA ILE A 172 -13.74 22.54 -15.49
C ILE A 172 -15.12 22.86 -14.90
N THR A 173 -16.12 23.08 -15.76
CA THR A 173 -17.50 23.34 -15.35
C THR A 173 -18.09 22.20 -14.53
N ASP A 174 -17.84 20.96 -14.95
CA ASP A 174 -18.36 19.77 -14.29
C ASP A 174 -17.64 19.53 -12.96
N MET A 175 -16.31 19.75 -12.94
CA MET A 175 -15.53 19.70 -11.69
C MET A 175 -16.04 20.71 -10.67
N GLN A 176 -16.28 21.96 -11.08
CA GLN A 176 -16.79 23.00 -10.19
C GLN A 176 -18.17 22.66 -9.64
N ALA A 177 -19.09 22.19 -10.49
CA ALA A 177 -20.42 21.79 -10.08
C ALA A 177 -20.40 20.66 -9.04
N ILE A 178 -19.58 19.62 -9.26
CA ILE A 178 -19.41 18.51 -8.30
C ILE A 178 -18.78 19.00 -7.00
N MET A 179 -17.72 19.81 -7.07
CA MET A 179 -17.03 20.32 -5.88
C MET A 179 -17.97 21.19 -5.01
N GLN A 180 -18.81 22.00 -5.65
CA GLN A 180 -19.79 22.86 -4.96
C GLN A 180 -21.05 22.11 -4.52
N SER A 181 -21.19 20.82 -4.85
CA SER A 181 -22.29 19.98 -4.36
C SER A 181 -22.17 19.62 -2.88
N TYR A 182 -21.01 19.84 -2.28
CA TYR A 182 -20.75 19.65 -0.85
C TYR A 182 -20.60 21.01 -0.16
N ALA A 183 -21.19 21.15 1.02
CA ALA A 183 -21.03 22.32 1.88
C ALA A 183 -20.62 21.88 3.30
N PRO A 184 -19.90 22.72 4.07
CA PRO A 184 -19.65 22.44 5.48
C PRO A 184 -20.95 22.18 6.24
N ALA A 185 -20.96 21.21 7.14
CA ALA A 185 -22.10 20.96 8.02
C ALA A 185 -22.36 22.20 8.91
N SER A 186 -23.63 22.43 9.27
CA SER A 186 -24.12 23.66 9.93
C SER A 186 -23.55 23.96 11.33
N ALA A 187 -22.59 23.18 11.82
CA ALA A 187 -21.88 23.40 13.06
C ALA A 187 -20.39 23.58 12.78
N ALA A 188 -19.86 24.78 13.06
CA ALA A 188 -18.42 24.98 13.10
C ALA A 188 -17.84 24.05 14.16
N VAL A 189 -16.96 23.13 13.76
CA VAL A 189 -16.10 22.42 14.70
C VAL A 189 -15.20 23.48 15.31
N ALA A 190 -15.41 23.81 16.59
CA ALA A 190 -14.51 24.70 17.31
C ALA A 190 -13.08 24.15 17.15
N ALA A 191 -12.18 24.95 16.58
CA ALA A 191 -10.78 24.59 16.50
C ALA A 191 -10.28 24.33 17.93
N ARG A 192 -9.75 23.13 18.17
CA ARG A 192 -9.00 22.80 19.39
C ARG A 192 -7.55 23.20 19.20
#